data_AF-A0A2G2FBY3-F1
#
_entry.id   AF-A0A2G2FBY3-F1
#
_cell.length_a   1.000
_cell.length_b   1.000
_cell.length_c   1.000
_cell.angle_alpha   90.00
_cell.angle_beta   90.00
_cell.angle_gamma   90.00
#
_symmetry.space_group_name_H-M   'P 1'
#
loop_
_entity.id
_entity.type
_entity.pdbx_description
1 polymer ?
#
loop_
_entity_poly.entity_id
_entity_poly.type
_entity_poly.pdbx_seq_one_letter_code
_entity_poly.pdbx_strand_id
1 'polypeptide(L)'
;MIFDHLYYSFSTSNSNLLAVLLQVNRYSGSSHREEENPIVQFFYIFMSIILMLALVFTILSIFRDFILHFLFKIPQFSMLFRYTPKNLRFAYKVIGCHIVVSDAGDRRGQYMFLISYLKRRFPKVERLNLSEIPNLHSYYPKTHEVYVWLNRHFKEEEKLQFIDFMVDLAFYNEKLSRRELGLIYEAGKVFGIPKIEVKSILTMRYKFYQDKRRREQEHRRKTRATRRPKKNLKNEALKILGLTQNITDFDVVKKAYRNMAKKHHPDRFHNDSEQEQEKAHERFTEINTAYEYLEQVMK
;
A
#
# COMPACT_ATOMS: atom_id res chain seq x y z
N MET A 1 43.52 22.18 37.71
CA MET A 1 44.32 21.73 36.55
C MET A 1 43.78 22.18 35.20
N ILE A 2 42.55 21.87 34.77
CA ILE A 2 42.00 22.38 33.48
C ILE A 2 41.70 23.90 33.53
N PHE A 3 41.17 24.38 34.66
CA PHE A 3 40.88 25.80 34.86
C PHE A 3 42.15 26.68 34.94
N ASP A 4 43.23 26.18 35.54
CA ASP A 4 44.49 26.93 35.64
C ASP A 4 45.17 27.11 34.27
N HIS A 5 45.05 26.11 33.40
CA HIS A 5 45.57 26.18 32.03
C HIS A 5 44.74 27.12 31.14
N LEU A 6 43.42 27.15 31.29
CA LEU A 6 42.55 28.13 30.63
C LEU A 6 42.81 29.55 31.14
N TYR A 7 43.02 29.72 32.44
CA TYR A 7 43.31 31.00 33.08
C TYR A 7 44.61 31.63 32.54
N TYR A 8 45.67 30.83 32.36
CA TYR A 8 46.95 31.31 31.84
C TYR A 8 46.93 31.58 30.32
N SER A 9 46.16 30.80 29.57
CA SER A 9 46.01 30.97 28.12
C SER A 9 45.14 32.18 27.74
N PHE A 10 44.14 32.53 28.56
CA PHE A 10 43.26 33.68 28.28
C PHE A 10 43.87 35.01 28.72
N SER A 11 44.66 35.02 29.80
CA SER A 11 45.26 36.22 30.37
C SER A 11 46.37 36.82 29.50
N THR A 12 47.00 36.01 28.64
CA THR A 12 48.10 36.39 27.75
C THR A 12 47.63 36.91 26.38
N SER A 13 46.39 36.64 25.98
CA SER A 13 45.88 37.02 24.64
C SER A 13 45.18 38.38 24.59
N ASN A 14 44.84 38.99 25.73
CA ASN A 14 44.07 40.24 25.71
C ASN A 14 44.31 41.08 26.97
N SER A 15 45.15 42.12 26.85
CA SER A 15 45.58 43.00 27.95
C SER A 15 44.42 43.72 28.66
N ASN A 16 43.35 44.01 27.92
CA ASN A 16 42.13 44.61 28.48
C ASN A 16 41.38 43.65 29.41
N LEU A 17 41.45 42.34 29.16
CA LEU A 17 40.77 41.32 29.96
C LEU A 17 41.53 41.05 31.26
N LEU A 18 42.86 41.12 31.23
CA LEU A 18 43.70 41.11 32.43
C LEU A 18 43.44 42.35 33.30
N ALA A 19 43.28 43.53 32.69
CA ALA A 19 42.95 44.76 33.41
C ALA A 19 41.57 44.67 34.07
N VAL A 20 40.56 44.14 33.37
CA VAL A 20 39.21 43.89 33.92
C VAL A 20 39.25 42.86 35.04
N LEU A 21 39.99 41.76 34.89
CA LEU A 21 40.12 40.73 35.94
C LEU A 21 40.86 41.25 37.18
N LEU A 22 41.90 42.08 37.01
CA LEU A 22 42.58 42.75 38.12
C LEU A 22 41.72 43.83 38.79
N GLN A 23 40.80 44.45 38.05
CA GLN A 23 39.80 45.37 38.62
C GLN A 23 38.76 44.61 39.43
N VAL A 24 38.25 43.49 38.91
CA VAL A 24 37.29 42.61 39.59
C VAL A 24 37.92 41.98 40.84
N ASN A 25 39.20 41.57 40.79
CA ASN A 25 39.90 41.01 41.94
C ASN A 25 40.28 42.06 42.99
N ARG A 26 40.51 43.32 42.59
CA ARG A 26 40.64 44.44 43.55
C ARG A 26 39.31 44.79 44.20
N TYR A 27 38.19 44.61 43.49
CA TYR A 27 36.85 44.80 44.03
C TYR A 27 36.43 43.67 44.98
N SER A 28 36.90 42.43 44.76
CA SER A 28 36.66 41.31 45.68
C SER A 28 37.52 41.41 46.95
N GLY A 29 38.72 41.99 46.87
CA GLY A 29 39.62 42.25 48.00
C GLY A 29 39.22 43.42 48.91
N SER A 30 38.26 44.26 48.48
CA SER A 30 37.72 45.38 49.27
C SER A 30 36.25 45.18 49.63
N SER A 31 35.82 43.94 49.85
CA SER A 31 34.61 43.69 50.63
C SER A 31 34.89 44.03 52.09
N HIS A 32 34.72 45.31 52.44
CA HIS A 32 34.06 45.56 53.71
C HIS A 32 32.79 44.69 53.70
N ARG A 33 32.60 43.89 54.75
CA ARG A 33 31.33 43.25 55.04
C ARG A 33 30.31 44.38 55.29
N GLU A 34 29.83 45.01 54.23
CA GLU A 34 28.51 45.60 54.26
C GLU A 34 27.59 44.40 54.46
N GLU A 35 26.98 44.31 55.64
CA GLU A 35 25.82 43.45 55.83
C GLU A 35 24.84 43.82 54.73
N GLU A 36 24.81 43.02 53.65
CA GLU A 36 23.89 43.22 52.55
C GLU A 36 22.50 43.34 53.18
N ASN A 37 21.84 44.48 52.94
CA ASN A 37 20.58 44.79 53.58
C ASN A 37 19.66 43.57 53.44
N PRO A 38 19.09 43.05 54.54
CA PRO A 38 18.32 41.80 54.51
C PRO A 38 17.18 41.84 53.48
N ILE A 39 16.68 43.03 53.16
CA ILE A 39 15.68 43.27 52.12
C ILE A 39 16.24 42.98 50.71
N VAL A 40 17.48 43.39 50.45
CA VAL A 40 18.16 43.17 49.16
C VAL A 40 18.51 41.70 48.98
N GLN A 41 19.00 41.02 50.02
CA GLN A 41 19.23 39.56 49.99
C GLN A 41 17.93 38.79 49.75
N PHE A 42 16.86 39.15 50.47
CA PHE A 42 15.54 38.57 50.26
C PHE A 42 15.06 38.76 48.82
N PHE A 43 15.24 39.95 48.25
CA PHE A 43 14.84 40.24 46.88
C PHE A 43 15.58 39.37 45.85
N TYR A 44 16.90 39.18 46.00
CA TYR A 44 17.66 38.30 45.11
C TYR A 44 17.25 36.83 45.21
N ILE A 45 17.03 36.33 46.43
CA ILE A 45 16.53 34.97 46.66
C ILE A 45 15.14 34.81 46.01
N PHE A 46 14.25 35.77 46.23
CA PHE A 46 12.91 35.75 45.66
C PHE A 46 12.93 35.77 44.12
N MET A 47 13.73 36.65 43.51
CA MET A 47 13.87 36.72 42.05
C MET A 47 14.50 35.47 41.45
N SER A 48 15.49 34.88 42.11
CA SER A 48 16.08 33.61 41.66
C SER A 48 15.08 32.45 41.71
N ILE A 49 14.21 32.40 42.73
CA ILE A 49 13.13 31.40 42.83
C ILE A 49 12.13 31.59 41.69
N ILE A 50 11.70 32.84 41.42
CA ILE A 50 10.79 33.13 40.30
C ILE A 50 11.41 32.69 38.96
N LEU A 51 12.68 33.02 38.74
CA LEU A 51 13.38 32.63 37.51
C LEU A 51 13.48 31.11 37.37
N MET A 52 13.79 30.40 38.46
CA MET A 52 13.89 28.95 38.48
C MET A 52 12.52 28.30 38.24
N LEU A 53 11.45 28.84 38.84
CA LEU A 53 10.07 28.40 38.57
C LEU A 53 9.64 28.67 37.13
N ALA A 54 10.01 29.80 36.56
CA ALA A 54 9.74 30.11 35.15
C ALA A 54 10.52 29.19 34.20
N LEU A 55 11.77 28.86 34.53
CA LEU A 55 12.58 27.88 33.80
C LEU A 55 11.96 26.48 33.88
N VAL A 56 11.54 26.04 35.07
CA VAL A 56 10.85 24.77 35.25
C VAL A 56 9.54 24.76 34.47
N PHE A 57 8.74 25.82 34.53
CA PHE A 57 7.49 25.93 33.78
C PHE A 57 7.72 25.87 32.25
N THR A 58 8.73 26.57 31.74
CA THR A 58 9.07 26.53 30.31
C THR A 58 9.57 25.16 29.88
N ILE A 59 10.42 24.51 30.67
CA ILE A 59 10.85 23.12 30.45
C ILE A 59 9.62 22.20 30.46
N LEU A 60 8.76 22.28 31.47
CA LEU A 60 7.53 21.48 31.56
C LEU A 60 6.58 21.74 30.40
N SER A 61 6.52 22.97 29.86
CA SER A 61 5.71 23.30 28.69
C SER A 61 6.29 22.74 27.39
N ILE A 62 7.61 22.86 27.19
CA ILE A 62 8.31 22.33 26.01
C ILE A 62 8.25 20.80 25.99
N PHE A 63 8.47 20.17 27.15
CA PHE A 63 8.46 18.72 27.31
C PHE A 63 7.09 18.18 27.73
N ARG A 64 6.03 19.00 27.77
CA ARG A 64 4.70 18.59 28.24
C ARG A 64 4.23 17.32 27.57
N ASP A 65 4.34 17.27 26.25
CA ASP A 65 3.87 16.14 25.47
C ASP A 65 4.76 14.90 25.63
N PHE A 66 6.06 15.09 25.89
CA PHE A 66 7.01 14.01 26.19
C PHE A 66 6.76 13.43 27.58
N ILE A 67 6.57 14.29 28.58
CA ILE A 67 6.26 13.94 29.97
C ILE A 67 4.91 13.25 30.04
N LEU A 68 3.88 13.77 29.36
CA LEU A 68 2.57 13.11 29.29
C LEU A 68 2.69 11.74 28.65
N HIS A 69 3.46 11.56 27.58
CA HIS A 69 3.68 10.27 26.94
C HIS A 69 4.47 9.28 27.82
N PHE A 70 5.43 9.77 28.61
CA PHE A 70 6.29 8.94 29.46
C PHE A 70 5.63 8.56 30.80
N LEU A 71 4.94 9.51 31.44
CA LEU A 71 4.25 9.29 32.72
C LEU A 71 2.90 8.59 32.53
N PHE A 72 2.19 8.87 31.44
CA PHE A 72 0.92 8.25 31.12
C PHE A 72 1.02 7.65 29.72
N LYS A 73 0.96 6.33 29.58
CA LYS A 73 0.83 5.71 28.25
C LYS A 73 -0.41 6.31 27.57
N ILE A 74 -0.23 7.31 26.70
CA ILE A 74 -1.34 8.02 26.06
C ILE A 74 -2.23 6.96 25.41
N PRO A 75 -3.50 6.83 25.81
CA PRO A 75 -4.33 5.77 25.29
C PRO A 75 -4.47 5.96 23.78
N GLN A 76 -4.27 4.89 23.02
CA GLN A 76 -4.43 4.95 21.56
C GLN A 76 -5.85 5.38 21.22
N PHE A 77 -6.00 6.25 20.23
CA PHE A 77 -7.26 6.89 19.83
C PHE A 77 -7.92 7.79 20.90
N SER A 78 -7.22 8.11 21.99
CA SER A 78 -7.66 9.17 22.92
C SER A 78 -7.58 10.56 22.29
N MET A 79 -8.08 11.57 23.01
CA MET A 79 -8.01 12.97 22.60
C MET A 79 -6.58 13.46 22.36
N LEU A 80 -5.59 12.93 23.08
CA LEU A 80 -4.19 13.31 22.96
C LEU A 80 -3.42 12.47 21.91
N PHE A 81 -4.09 11.50 21.28
CA PHE A 81 -3.46 10.66 20.27
C PHE A 81 -3.25 11.44 18.96
N ARG A 82 -1.98 11.68 18.59
CA ARG A 82 -1.60 12.60 17.52
C ARG A 82 -2.01 12.12 16.13
N TYR A 83 -2.47 13.04 15.29
CA TYR A 83 -2.71 12.80 13.86
C TYR A 83 -1.41 12.78 13.07
N THR A 84 -0.93 11.58 12.74
CA THR A 84 0.28 11.37 11.93
C THR A 84 -0.01 10.30 10.87
N PRO A 85 0.71 10.26 9.73
CA PRO A 85 0.51 9.22 8.72
C PRO A 85 0.62 7.79 9.27
N LYS A 86 1.51 7.57 10.26
CA LYS A 86 1.68 6.29 10.96
C LYS A 86 0.43 5.92 11.77
N ASN A 87 -0.09 6.87 12.56
CA ASN A 87 -1.26 6.65 13.42
C ASN A 87 -2.55 6.53 12.59
N LEU A 88 -2.66 7.30 11.52
CA LEU A 88 -3.77 7.18 10.58
C LEU A 88 -3.76 5.80 9.91
N ARG A 89 -2.62 5.36 9.39
CA ARG A 89 -2.49 3.99 8.86
C ARG A 89 -2.87 2.93 9.89
N PHE A 90 -2.49 3.15 11.15
CA PHE A 90 -2.86 2.25 12.25
C PHE A 90 -4.39 2.19 12.45
N ALA A 91 -5.10 3.33 12.38
CA ALA A 91 -6.56 3.37 12.42
C ALA A 91 -7.19 2.55 11.28
N TYR A 92 -6.75 2.76 10.02
CA TYR A 92 -7.22 1.98 8.87
C TYR A 92 -6.94 0.49 9.04
N LYS A 93 -5.77 0.13 9.59
CA LYS A 93 -5.40 -1.25 9.88
C LYS A 93 -6.34 -1.89 10.90
N VAL A 94 -6.63 -1.23 12.02
CA VAL A 94 -7.53 -1.72 13.06
C VAL A 94 -8.93 -1.97 12.50
N ILE A 95 -9.51 -0.97 11.82
CA ILE A 95 -10.85 -1.09 11.24
C ILE A 95 -10.89 -2.13 10.13
N GLY A 96 -9.90 -2.11 9.24
CA GLY A 96 -9.81 -3.07 8.14
C GLY A 96 -9.72 -4.51 8.65
N CYS A 97 -8.83 -4.77 9.61
CA CYS A 97 -8.74 -6.09 10.23
C CYS A 97 -10.04 -6.48 10.94
N HIS A 98 -10.71 -5.55 11.63
CA HIS A 98 -12.00 -5.84 12.28
C HIS A 98 -13.07 -6.24 11.27
N ILE A 99 -13.17 -5.55 10.12
CA ILE A 99 -14.08 -5.95 9.03
C ILE A 99 -13.74 -7.36 8.57
N VAL A 100 -12.48 -7.62 8.22
CA VAL A 100 -12.04 -8.94 7.72
C VAL A 100 -12.33 -10.06 8.71
N VAL A 101 -12.14 -9.85 10.02
CA VAL A 101 -12.37 -10.89 11.02
C VAL A 101 -13.80 -11.00 11.50
N SER A 102 -14.68 -10.06 11.11
CA SER A 102 -16.06 -10.02 11.61
C SER A 102 -16.89 -11.21 11.11
N ASP A 103 -16.56 -11.79 9.95
CA ASP A 103 -17.24 -12.97 9.41
C ASP A 103 -16.38 -14.26 9.50
N ALA A 104 -17.06 -15.40 9.55
CA ALA A 104 -16.46 -16.72 9.53
C ALA A 104 -16.39 -17.22 8.08
N GLY A 105 -15.22 -17.12 7.45
CA GLY A 105 -15.04 -17.56 6.08
C GLY A 105 -13.60 -17.41 5.56
N ASP A 106 -13.44 -17.62 4.25
CA ASP A 106 -12.19 -17.32 3.56
C ASP A 106 -11.94 -15.81 3.53
N ARG A 107 -10.91 -15.41 4.26
CA ARG A 107 -10.50 -14.02 4.49
C ARG A 107 -9.25 -13.65 3.71
N ARG A 108 -8.63 -14.60 2.98
CA ARG A 108 -7.36 -14.38 2.27
C ARG A 108 -7.47 -13.23 1.28
N GLY A 109 -8.57 -13.21 0.54
CA GLY A 109 -8.87 -12.17 -0.43
C GLY A 109 -9.00 -10.77 0.18
N GLN A 110 -9.77 -10.65 1.26
CA GLN A 110 -9.95 -9.40 2.01
C GLN A 110 -8.62 -8.91 2.61
N TYR A 111 -7.78 -9.80 3.16
CA TYR A 111 -6.46 -9.42 3.63
C TYR A 111 -5.57 -8.90 2.50
N MET A 112 -5.56 -9.56 1.34
CA MET A 112 -4.77 -9.10 0.18
C MET A 112 -5.25 -7.74 -0.32
N PHE A 113 -6.57 -7.50 -0.34
CA PHE A 113 -7.13 -6.18 -0.63
C PHE A 113 -6.67 -5.14 0.38
N LEU A 114 -6.80 -5.42 1.68
CA LEU A 114 -6.39 -4.50 2.76
C LEU A 114 -4.90 -4.14 2.64
N ILE A 115 -4.03 -5.14 2.47
CA ILE A 115 -2.58 -4.92 2.28
C ILE A 115 -2.32 -4.00 1.08
N SER A 116 -2.97 -4.29 -0.05
CA SER A 116 -2.81 -3.53 -1.29
C SER A 116 -3.30 -2.10 -1.15
N TYR A 117 -4.44 -1.91 -0.49
CA TYR A 117 -5.02 -0.60 -0.21
C TYR A 117 -4.09 0.23 0.68
N LEU A 118 -3.63 -0.34 1.81
CA LEU A 118 -2.73 0.34 2.75
C LEU A 118 -1.39 0.71 2.09
N LYS A 119 -0.83 -0.18 1.27
CA LYS A 119 0.41 0.09 0.53
C LYS A 119 0.25 1.27 -0.43
N ARG A 120 -0.89 1.35 -1.14
CA ARG A 120 -1.18 2.43 -2.08
C ARG A 120 -1.46 3.76 -1.39
N ARG A 121 -2.23 3.74 -0.29
CA ARG A 121 -2.60 4.95 0.46
C ARG A 121 -1.44 5.50 1.32
N PHE A 122 -0.59 4.63 1.86
CA PHE A 122 0.51 4.98 2.76
C PHE A 122 1.87 4.43 2.26
N PRO A 123 2.38 4.89 1.11
CA PRO A 123 3.54 4.28 0.45
C PRO A 123 4.85 4.43 1.22
N LYS A 124 4.99 5.48 2.04
CA LYS A 124 6.21 5.79 2.82
C LYS A 124 6.28 5.08 4.17
N VAL A 125 5.27 4.27 4.51
CA VAL A 125 5.20 3.57 5.80
C VAL A 125 5.45 2.08 5.57
N GLU A 126 6.00 1.39 6.58
CA GLU A 126 6.29 -0.05 6.53
C GLU A 126 5.08 -0.90 6.09
N ARG A 127 5.34 -2.06 5.46
CA ARG A 127 4.29 -2.96 4.98
C ARG A 127 3.42 -3.49 6.13
N LEU A 128 2.22 -3.98 5.81
CA LEU A 128 1.40 -4.63 6.83
C LEU A 128 2.08 -5.95 7.20
N ASN A 129 2.54 -6.07 8.45
CA ASN A 129 3.03 -7.34 8.96
C ASN A 129 1.83 -8.16 9.46
N LEU A 130 1.57 -9.30 8.83
CA LEU A 130 0.47 -10.20 9.19
C LEU A 130 0.61 -10.72 10.63
N SER A 131 1.83 -10.80 11.17
CA SER A 131 2.07 -11.21 12.56
C SER A 131 1.54 -10.21 13.59
N GLU A 132 1.22 -8.97 13.20
CA GLU A 132 0.63 -7.97 14.08
C GLU A 132 -0.89 -8.14 14.24
N ILE A 133 -1.55 -8.90 13.35
CA ILE A 133 -3.01 -9.03 13.33
C ILE A 133 -3.56 -9.64 14.64
N PRO A 134 -2.97 -10.71 15.22
CA PRO A 134 -3.41 -11.23 16.52
C PRO A 134 -3.44 -10.17 17.63
N ASN A 135 -2.48 -9.24 17.62
CA ASN A 135 -2.42 -8.15 18.61
C ASN A 135 -3.52 -7.10 18.41
N LEU A 136 -4.12 -7.03 17.21
CA LEU A 136 -5.19 -6.11 16.90
C LEU A 136 -6.55 -6.52 17.48
N HIS A 137 -6.74 -7.79 17.85
CA HIS A 137 -7.99 -8.25 18.46
C HIS A 137 -8.36 -7.49 19.73
N SER A 138 -7.35 -7.03 20.48
CA SER A 138 -7.52 -6.20 21.67
C SER A 138 -8.13 -4.82 21.39
N TYR A 139 -8.07 -4.35 20.14
CA TYR A 139 -8.60 -3.05 19.71
C TYR A 139 -9.98 -3.14 19.09
N TYR A 140 -10.47 -4.33 18.73
CA TYR A 140 -11.80 -4.46 18.13
C TYR A 140 -12.92 -3.98 19.07
N PRO A 141 -12.88 -4.22 20.39
CA PRO A 141 -13.83 -3.62 21.33
C PRO A 141 -13.78 -2.08 21.36
N LYS A 142 -12.68 -1.48 20.92
CA LYS A 142 -12.45 -0.02 20.88
C LYS A 142 -12.74 0.60 19.51
N THR A 143 -13.39 -0.13 18.61
CA THR A 143 -13.70 0.32 17.25
C THR A 143 -14.41 1.68 17.21
N HIS A 144 -15.34 1.88 18.15
CA HIS A 144 -16.03 3.16 18.30
C HIS A 144 -15.06 4.33 18.56
N GLU A 145 -14.06 4.14 19.44
CA GLU A 145 -13.05 5.16 19.75
C GLU A 145 -12.21 5.50 18.51
N VAL A 146 -11.90 4.50 17.68
CA VAL A 146 -11.20 4.72 16.41
C VAL A 146 -12.03 5.61 15.48
N TYR A 147 -13.33 5.35 15.33
CA TYR A 147 -14.21 6.18 14.50
C TYR A 147 -14.31 7.61 15.03
N VAL A 148 -14.46 7.79 16.35
CA VAL A 148 -14.51 9.12 16.97
C VAL A 148 -13.21 9.88 16.71
N TRP A 149 -12.06 9.21 16.86
CA TRP A 149 -10.76 9.78 16.58
C TRP A 149 -10.62 10.17 15.10
N LEU A 150 -11.05 9.32 14.17
CA LEU A 150 -11.03 9.62 12.73
C LEU A 150 -11.93 10.82 12.40
N ASN A 151 -13.16 10.84 12.92
CA ASN A 151 -14.14 11.90 12.66
C ASN A 151 -13.61 13.30 13.02
N ARG A 152 -12.84 13.40 14.11
CA ARG A 152 -12.23 14.67 14.55
C ARG A 152 -11.20 15.21 13.55
N HIS A 153 -10.48 14.32 12.87
CA HIS A 153 -9.36 14.70 12.01
C HIS A 153 -9.70 14.73 10.53
N PHE A 154 -10.79 14.05 10.13
CA PHE A 154 -11.20 13.96 8.74
C PHE A 154 -12.06 15.13 8.30
N LYS A 155 -11.78 15.61 7.08
CA LYS A 155 -12.72 16.41 6.28
C LYS A 155 -13.84 15.52 5.72
N GLU A 156 -14.94 16.13 5.28
CA GLU A 156 -16.08 15.39 4.72
C GLU A 156 -15.70 14.42 3.59
N GLU A 157 -14.83 14.84 2.69
CA GLU A 157 -14.31 13.97 1.61
C GLU A 157 -13.56 12.74 2.16
N GLU A 158 -12.76 12.90 3.21
CA GLU A 158 -11.98 11.82 3.81
C GLU A 158 -12.89 10.83 4.55
N LYS A 159 -13.98 11.31 5.17
CA LYS A 159 -15.02 10.46 5.78
C LYS A 159 -15.67 9.58 4.71
N LEU A 160 -16.07 10.16 3.58
CA LEU A 160 -16.65 9.42 2.46
C LEU A 160 -15.66 8.42 1.85
N GLN A 161 -14.41 8.81 1.65
CA GLN A 161 -13.34 7.91 1.17
C GLN A 161 -13.10 6.76 2.15
N PHE A 162 -13.23 6.99 3.45
CA PHE A 162 -13.09 5.94 4.46
C PHE A 162 -14.27 4.97 4.42
N ILE A 163 -15.51 5.45 4.26
CA ILE A 163 -16.68 4.60 4.05
C ILE A 163 -16.51 3.77 2.77
N ASP A 164 -16.08 4.38 1.66
CA ASP A 164 -15.83 3.67 0.41
C ASP A 164 -14.76 2.57 0.58
N PHE A 165 -13.68 2.85 1.31
CA PHE A 165 -12.69 1.84 1.70
C PHE A 165 -13.31 0.66 2.48
N MET A 166 -14.14 0.94 3.48
CA MET A 166 -14.78 -0.11 4.28
C MET A 166 -15.73 -0.95 3.43
N VAL A 167 -16.49 -0.30 2.55
CA VAL A 167 -17.38 -0.94 1.59
C VAL A 167 -16.60 -1.85 0.66
N ASP A 168 -15.47 -1.41 0.11
CA ASP A 168 -14.67 -2.20 -0.84
C ASP A 168 -14.04 -3.42 -0.21
N LEU A 169 -13.55 -3.26 1.01
CA LEU A 169 -12.98 -4.36 1.77
C LEU A 169 -14.05 -5.42 2.08
N ALA A 170 -15.24 -4.98 2.50
CA ALA A 170 -16.33 -5.87 2.84
C ALA A 170 -16.94 -6.56 1.60
N PHE A 171 -17.05 -5.83 0.47
CA PHE A 171 -17.57 -6.38 -0.79
C PHE A 171 -16.60 -7.27 -1.56
N TYR A 172 -15.37 -7.47 -1.07
CA TYR A 172 -14.37 -8.25 -1.79
C TYR A 172 -14.87 -9.65 -2.20
N ASN A 173 -15.63 -10.33 -1.33
CA ASN A 173 -16.19 -11.67 -1.59
C ASN A 173 -17.59 -11.64 -2.22
N GLU A 174 -18.06 -10.48 -2.71
CA GLU A 174 -19.40 -10.23 -3.28
C GLU A 174 -20.58 -10.56 -2.35
N LYS A 175 -20.31 -10.87 -1.09
CA LYS A 175 -21.31 -11.13 -0.03
C LYS A 175 -20.98 -10.24 1.15
N LEU A 176 -21.96 -9.44 1.57
CA LEU A 176 -21.83 -8.55 2.71
C LEU A 176 -22.57 -9.16 3.91
N SER A 177 -21.83 -9.46 4.97
CA SER A 177 -22.41 -9.99 6.20
C SER A 177 -23.12 -8.90 7.01
N ARG A 178 -24.02 -9.30 7.92
CA ARG A 178 -24.69 -8.35 8.84
C ARG A 178 -23.69 -7.64 9.76
N ARG A 179 -22.58 -8.30 10.14
CA ARG A 179 -21.56 -7.73 11.02
C ARG A 179 -20.73 -6.66 10.32
N GLU A 180 -20.27 -6.94 9.10
CA GLU A 180 -19.56 -5.95 8.27
C GLU A 180 -20.45 -4.73 7.99
N LEU A 181 -21.72 -4.98 7.64
CA LEU A 181 -22.70 -3.92 7.43
C LEU A 181 -22.93 -3.08 8.71
N GLY A 182 -22.94 -3.73 9.88
CA GLY A 182 -23.02 -3.06 11.17
C GLY A 182 -21.87 -2.10 11.41
N LEU A 183 -20.64 -2.53 11.13
CA LEU A 183 -19.44 -1.69 11.25
C LEU A 183 -19.48 -0.47 10.32
N ILE A 184 -19.92 -0.67 9.07
CA ILE A 184 -20.03 0.41 8.07
C ILE A 184 -21.08 1.44 8.48
N TYR A 185 -22.26 1.00 8.93
CA TYR A 185 -23.29 1.95 9.39
C TYR A 185 -22.92 2.63 10.70
N GLU A 186 -22.17 1.96 11.59
CA GLU A 186 -21.63 2.60 12.79
C GLU A 186 -20.68 3.74 12.42
N ALA A 187 -19.73 3.49 11.50
CA ALA A 187 -18.83 4.53 11.00
C ALA A 187 -19.62 5.71 10.40
N GLY A 188 -20.63 5.43 9.54
CA GLY A 188 -21.50 6.45 8.97
C GLY A 188 -22.21 7.29 10.04
N LYS A 189 -22.76 6.64 11.08
CA LYS A 189 -23.38 7.33 12.22
C LYS A 189 -22.39 8.25 12.95
N VAL A 190 -21.18 7.78 13.22
CA VAL A 190 -20.15 8.58 13.92
C VAL A 190 -19.66 9.75 13.06
N PHE A 191 -19.56 9.55 11.75
CA PHE A 191 -19.13 10.57 10.80
C PHE A 191 -20.19 11.63 10.49
N GLY A 192 -21.44 11.41 10.93
CA GLY A 192 -22.57 12.28 10.61
C GLY A 192 -23.14 12.05 9.22
N ILE A 193 -22.81 10.92 8.57
CA ILE A 193 -23.28 10.57 7.23
C ILE A 193 -24.67 9.90 7.35
N PRO A 194 -25.71 10.43 6.69
CA PRO A 194 -27.03 9.85 6.71
C PRO A 194 -27.03 8.38 6.27
N LYS A 195 -27.82 7.54 6.95
CA LYS A 195 -27.96 6.11 6.63
C LYS A 195 -28.30 5.86 5.16
N ILE A 196 -29.10 6.74 4.55
CA ILE A 196 -29.49 6.65 3.15
C ILE A 196 -28.29 6.84 2.21
N GLU A 197 -27.35 7.71 2.55
CA GLU A 197 -26.16 7.98 1.75
C GLU A 197 -25.20 6.78 1.80
N VAL A 198 -24.97 6.21 2.99
CA VAL A 198 -24.22 4.94 3.13
C VAL A 198 -24.88 3.83 2.31
N LYS A 199 -26.22 3.72 2.37
CA LYS A 199 -26.99 2.76 1.57
C LYS A 199 -26.83 3.00 0.06
N SER A 200 -26.76 4.25 -0.38
CA SER A 200 -26.49 4.59 -1.78
C SER A 200 -25.12 4.11 -2.23
N ILE A 201 -24.06 4.34 -1.43
CA ILE A 201 -22.70 3.83 -1.71
C ILE A 201 -22.71 2.30 -1.86
N LEU A 202 -23.32 1.60 -0.89
CA LEU A 202 -23.47 0.14 -0.93
C LEU A 202 -24.21 -0.33 -2.18
N THR A 203 -25.29 0.36 -2.55
CA THR A 203 -26.12 0.03 -3.72
C THR A 203 -25.37 0.25 -5.03
N MET A 204 -24.64 1.36 -5.14
CA MET A 204 -23.78 1.64 -6.29
C MET A 204 -22.71 0.55 -6.44
N ARG A 205 -22.08 0.14 -5.33
CA ARG A 205 -21.06 -0.92 -5.34
C ARG A 205 -21.65 -2.27 -5.76
N TYR A 206 -22.82 -2.64 -5.24
CA TYR A 206 -23.52 -3.86 -5.63
C TYR A 206 -23.80 -3.90 -7.14
N LYS A 207 -24.34 -2.80 -7.69
CA LYS A 207 -24.62 -2.68 -9.13
C LYS A 207 -23.35 -2.79 -9.97
N PHE A 208 -22.27 -2.15 -9.55
CA PHE A 208 -20.98 -2.22 -10.23
C PHE A 208 -20.48 -3.67 -10.39
N TYR A 209 -20.49 -4.46 -9.31
CA TYR A 209 -20.06 -5.87 -9.38
C TYR A 209 -21.03 -6.74 -10.20
N GLN A 210 -22.33 -6.50 -10.09
CA GLN A 210 -23.33 -7.19 -10.91
C GLN A 210 -23.11 -6.94 -12.41
N ASP A 211 -22.85 -5.70 -12.79
CA ASP A 211 -22.56 -5.32 -14.17
C ASP A 211 -21.24 -5.91 -14.66
N LYS A 212 -20.22 -5.93 -13.82
CA LYS A 212 -18.94 -6.58 -14.14
C LYS A 212 -19.13 -8.05 -14.47
N ARG A 213 -19.87 -8.80 -13.66
CA ARG A 213 -20.20 -10.21 -13.92
C ARG A 213 -20.98 -10.40 -15.21
N ARG A 214 -21.97 -9.54 -15.47
CA ARG A 214 -22.75 -9.59 -16.72
C ARG A 214 -21.86 -9.39 -17.94
N ARG A 215 -20.95 -8.41 -17.91
CA ARG A 215 -19.98 -8.14 -18.99
C ARG A 215 -19.01 -9.31 -19.19
N GLU A 216 -18.51 -9.90 -18.11
CA GLU A 216 -17.64 -11.08 -18.19
C GLU A 216 -18.36 -12.29 -18.78
N GLN A 217 -19.62 -12.52 -18.39
CA GLN A 217 -20.44 -13.58 -18.97
C GLN A 217 -20.76 -13.33 -20.43
N GLU A 218 -21.10 -12.10 -20.81
CA GLU A 218 -21.34 -11.72 -22.19
C GLU A 218 -20.07 -11.86 -23.04
N HIS A 219 -18.92 -11.44 -22.53
CA HIS A 219 -17.63 -11.65 -23.18
C HIS A 219 -17.29 -13.14 -23.31
N ARG A 220 -17.55 -13.95 -22.29
CA ARG A 220 -17.43 -15.43 -22.37
C ARG A 220 -18.38 -16.04 -23.38
N ARG A 221 -19.63 -15.55 -23.47
CA ARG A 221 -20.61 -15.99 -24.47
C ARG A 221 -20.19 -15.61 -25.87
N LYS A 222 -19.75 -14.37 -26.08
CA LYS A 222 -19.22 -13.88 -27.36
C LYS A 222 -17.97 -14.65 -27.77
N THR A 223 -16.99 -14.82 -26.89
CA THR A 223 -15.78 -15.62 -27.17
C THR A 223 -16.08 -17.11 -27.40
N ARG A 224 -17.11 -17.66 -26.75
CA ARG A 224 -17.58 -19.03 -27.01
C ARG A 224 -18.37 -19.14 -28.34
N ALA A 225 -19.12 -18.12 -28.72
CA ALA A 225 -19.85 -18.05 -29.98
C ALA A 225 -18.94 -17.73 -31.18
N THR A 226 -17.87 -16.95 -30.98
CA THR A 226 -16.84 -16.68 -31.99
C THR A 226 -15.72 -17.72 -32.00
N ARG A 227 -15.63 -18.60 -31.00
CA ARG A 227 -15.00 -19.92 -31.13
C ARG A 227 -15.82 -20.71 -32.14
N ARG A 228 -15.57 -20.45 -33.43
CA ARG A 228 -15.76 -21.46 -34.48
C ARG A 228 -15.17 -22.75 -33.91
N PRO A 229 -15.86 -23.90 -33.97
CA PRO A 229 -15.21 -25.17 -33.66
C PRO A 229 -13.91 -25.15 -34.45
N LYS A 230 -12.78 -25.45 -33.80
CA LYS A 230 -11.46 -25.48 -34.43
C LYS A 230 -11.64 -26.28 -35.71
N LYS A 231 -11.84 -25.62 -36.86
CA LYS A 231 -11.94 -26.26 -38.17
C LYS A 231 -10.71 -27.14 -38.18
N ASN A 232 -10.87 -28.47 -38.19
CA ASN A 232 -9.82 -29.37 -37.71
C ASN A 232 -8.53 -29.10 -38.50
N LEU A 233 -7.68 -28.18 -38.02
CA LEU A 233 -6.51 -27.70 -38.77
C LEU A 233 -5.55 -28.87 -38.95
N LYS A 234 -5.56 -29.82 -38.00
CA LYS A 234 -4.93 -31.12 -38.13
C LYS A 234 -5.47 -31.90 -39.33
N ASN A 235 -6.79 -32.00 -39.48
CA ASN A 235 -7.41 -32.75 -40.58
C ASN A 235 -7.21 -32.04 -41.93
N GLU A 236 -7.18 -30.71 -41.97
CA GLU A 236 -6.86 -29.95 -43.19
C GLU A 236 -5.39 -30.10 -43.57
N ALA A 237 -4.47 -29.96 -42.61
CA ALA A 237 -3.05 -30.19 -42.85
C ALA A 237 -2.76 -31.64 -43.29
N LEU A 238 -3.42 -32.64 -42.68
CA LEU A 238 -3.36 -34.03 -43.13
C LEU A 238 -3.91 -34.17 -44.55
N LYS A 239 -5.03 -33.52 -44.88
CA LYS A 239 -5.60 -33.54 -46.23
C LYS A 239 -4.69 -32.87 -47.27
N ILE A 240 -3.99 -31.79 -46.93
CA ILE A 240 -3.01 -31.13 -47.81
C ILE A 240 -1.87 -32.09 -48.16
N LEU A 241 -1.43 -32.90 -47.20
CA LEU A 241 -0.45 -33.98 -47.40
C LEU A 241 -1.03 -35.26 -48.03
N GLY A 242 -2.33 -35.28 -48.37
CA GLY A 242 -3.01 -36.43 -48.97
C GLY A 242 -3.35 -37.56 -47.98
N LEU A 243 -3.40 -37.26 -46.69
CA LEU A 243 -3.59 -38.21 -45.60
C LEU A 243 -5.03 -38.19 -45.04
N THR A 244 -5.45 -39.32 -44.47
CA THR A 244 -6.77 -39.44 -43.82
C THR A 244 -6.75 -38.86 -42.39
N GLN A 245 -7.92 -38.55 -41.86
CA GLN A 245 -8.07 -37.78 -40.62
C GLN A 245 -7.71 -38.57 -39.33
N ASN A 246 -7.46 -39.88 -39.44
CA ASN A 246 -7.22 -40.77 -38.31
C ASN A 246 -5.74 -41.09 -38.07
N ILE A 247 -4.82 -40.38 -38.72
CA ILE A 247 -3.39 -40.64 -38.56
C ILE A 247 -2.89 -40.10 -37.22
N THR A 248 -2.32 -41.01 -36.44
CA THR A 248 -1.67 -40.74 -35.15
C THR A 248 -0.15 -40.83 -35.24
N ASP A 249 0.37 -41.61 -36.19
CA ASP A 249 1.80 -41.83 -36.38
C ASP A 249 2.44 -40.69 -37.21
N PHE A 250 3.42 -40.00 -36.61
CA PHE A 250 4.14 -38.90 -37.24
C PHE A 250 5.12 -39.36 -38.33
N ASP A 251 5.58 -40.62 -38.32
CA ASP A 251 6.45 -41.15 -39.38
C ASP A 251 5.71 -41.28 -40.72
N VAL A 252 4.41 -41.56 -40.68
CA VAL A 252 3.54 -41.55 -41.87
C VAL A 252 3.42 -40.14 -42.45
N VAL A 253 3.34 -39.12 -41.59
CA VAL A 253 3.30 -37.70 -41.98
C VAL A 253 4.61 -37.28 -42.65
N LYS A 254 5.77 -37.64 -42.07
CA LYS A 254 7.09 -37.37 -42.69
C LYS A 254 7.23 -38.02 -44.06
N LYS A 255 6.76 -39.26 -44.21
CA LYS A 255 6.82 -39.99 -45.49
C LYS A 255 5.95 -39.30 -46.56
N ALA A 256 4.73 -38.91 -46.20
CA ALA A 256 3.82 -38.20 -47.10
C ALA A 256 4.38 -36.83 -47.52
N TYR A 257 4.95 -36.08 -46.57
CA TYR A 257 5.63 -34.81 -46.85
C TYR A 257 6.76 -34.97 -47.86
N ARG A 258 7.68 -35.93 -47.65
CA ARG A 258 8.79 -36.18 -48.58
C ARG A 258 8.30 -36.50 -50.00
N ASN A 259 7.23 -37.28 -50.12
CA ASN A 259 6.63 -37.62 -51.41
C ASN A 259 6.01 -36.39 -52.09
N MET A 260 5.28 -35.57 -51.33
CA MET A 260 4.63 -34.36 -51.84
C MET A 260 5.63 -33.26 -52.20
N ALA A 261 6.66 -33.06 -51.38
CA ALA A 261 7.75 -32.13 -51.64
C ALA A 261 8.52 -32.52 -52.92
N LYS A 262 8.83 -33.81 -53.12
CA LYS A 262 9.44 -34.31 -54.36
C LYS A 262 8.51 -34.15 -55.57
N LYS A 263 7.19 -34.25 -55.38
CA LYS A 263 6.21 -34.10 -56.46
C LYS A 263 6.06 -32.65 -56.92
N HIS A 264 6.07 -31.71 -55.97
CA HIS A 264 5.79 -30.30 -56.19
C HIS A 264 7.02 -29.38 -56.04
N HIS A 265 8.24 -29.94 -56.09
CA HIS A 265 9.46 -29.15 -55.97
C HIS A 265 9.58 -28.15 -57.14
N PRO A 266 9.86 -26.85 -56.88
CA PRO A 266 9.91 -25.82 -57.92
C PRO A 266 10.88 -26.15 -59.06
N ASP A 267 12.04 -26.76 -58.75
CA ASP A 267 13.03 -27.20 -59.77
C ASP A 267 12.45 -28.14 -60.84
N ARG A 268 11.36 -28.86 -60.55
CA ARG A 268 10.73 -29.77 -61.52
C ARG A 268 9.89 -29.06 -62.58
N PHE A 269 9.48 -27.83 -62.32
CA PHE A 269 8.60 -27.04 -63.17
C PHE A 269 9.36 -25.89 -63.84
N HIS A 270 10.69 -25.83 -63.71
CA HIS A 270 11.50 -24.71 -64.22
C HIS A 270 11.42 -24.50 -65.73
N ASN A 271 11.08 -25.56 -66.50
CA ASN A 271 10.89 -25.49 -67.95
C ASN A 271 9.41 -25.34 -68.36
N ASP A 272 8.49 -25.29 -67.40
CA ASP A 272 7.04 -25.17 -67.65
C ASP A 272 6.62 -23.69 -67.76
N SER A 273 5.35 -23.46 -68.08
CA SER A 273 4.82 -22.09 -68.20
C SER A 273 4.90 -21.33 -66.87
N GLU A 274 5.02 -20.00 -66.91
CA GLU A 274 5.10 -19.15 -65.72
C GLU A 274 3.92 -19.39 -64.75
N GLN A 275 2.73 -19.63 -65.32
CA GLN A 275 1.52 -19.94 -64.57
C GLN A 275 1.55 -21.31 -63.87
N GLU A 276 2.28 -22.29 -64.41
CA GLU A 276 2.48 -23.61 -63.80
C GLU A 276 3.57 -23.56 -62.73
N GLN A 277 4.60 -22.75 -62.94
CA GLN A 277 5.64 -22.48 -61.94
C GLN A 277 5.05 -21.81 -60.69
N GLU A 278 4.20 -20.81 -60.87
CA GLU A 278 3.53 -20.10 -59.78
C GLU A 278 2.62 -21.07 -58.97
N LYS A 279 1.80 -21.87 -59.66
CA LYS A 279 0.96 -22.90 -59.02
C LYS A 279 1.77 -23.95 -58.26
N ALA A 280 2.91 -24.37 -58.81
CA ALA A 280 3.80 -25.32 -58.12
C ALA A 280 4.42 -24.70 -56.86
N HIS A 281 4.82 -23.43 -56.93
CA HIS A 281 5.37 -22.68 -55.80
C HIS A 281 4.34 -22.47 -54.67
N GLU A 282 3.13 -22.04 -55.01
CA GLU A 282 2.03 -21.91 -54.06
C GLU A 282 1.74 -23.25 -53.38
N ARG A 283 1.63 -24.33 -54.17
CA ARG A 283 1.34 -25.65 -53.64
C ARG A 283 2.46 -26.20 -52.75
N PHE A 284 3.71 -25.97 -53.10
CA PHE A 284 4.87 -26.34 -52.29
C PHE A 284 4.88 -25.60 -50.94
N THR A 285 4.54 -24.31 -50.97
CA THR A 285 4.42 -23.49 -49.76
C THR A 285 3.33 -24.02 -48.84
N GLU A 286 2.14 -24.35 -49.37
CA GLU A 286 1.06 -24.98 -48.60
C GLU A 286 1.47 -26.32 -47.96
N ILE A 287 2.22 -27.15 -48.69
CA ILE A 287 2.72 -28.44 -48.20
C ILE A 287 3.69 -28.24 -47.02
N ASN A 288 4.61 -27.27 -47.12
CA ASN A 288 5.56 -26.95 -46.05
C ASN A 288 4.83 -26.46 -44.80
N THR A 289 3.93 -25.49 -44.96
CA THR A 289 3.16 -24.93 -43.83
C THR A 289 2.30 -26.00 -43.15
N ALA A 290 1.70 -26.91 -43.91
CA ALA A 290 0.93 -28.03 -43.35
C ALA A 290 1.81 -29.00 -42.55
N TYR A 291 3.01 -29.33 -43.05
CA TYR A 291 3.96 -30.21 -42.36
C TYR A 291 4.47 -29.58 -41.06
N GLU A 292 4.90 -28.32 -41.09
CA GLU A 292 5.38 -27.58 -39.90
C GLU A 292 4.33 -27.55 -38.79
N TYR A 293 3.06 -27.29 -39.14
CA TYR A 293 1.96 -27.32 -38.18
C TYR A 293 1.75 -28.72 -37.59
N LEU A 294 1.80 -29.78 -38.41
CA LEU A 294 1.64 -31.16 -37.92
C LEU A 294 2.82 -31.59 -37.06
N GLU A 295 4.04 -31.13 -37.36
CA GLU A 295 5.23 -31.36 -36.54
C GLU A 295 5.07 -30.77 -35.14
N GLN A 296 4.56 -29.54 -35.01
CA GLN A 296 4.32 -28.91 -33.70
C GLN A 296 3.22 -29.58 -32.87
N VAL A 297 2.25 -30.22 -33.52
CA VAL A 297 1.05 -30.76 -32.87
C VAL A 297 1.13 -32.28 -32.62
N MET A 298 1.94 -33.01 -33.39
CA MET A 298 2.03 -34.48 -33.32
C MET A 298 3.37 -35.04 -32.81
N LYS A 299 4.41 -34.20 -32.70
CA LYS A 299 5.73 -34.56 -32.17
C LYS A 299 5.81 -34.25 -30.69
#